data_AF-A0A564NNZ8-F1
#
_entry.id   AF-A0A564NNZ8-F1
#
_cell.length_a   1.000
_cell.length_b   1.000
_cell.length_c   1.000
_cell.angle_alpha   90.00
_cell.angle_beta   90.00
_cell.angle_gamma   90.00
#
_symmetry.space_group_name_H-M   'P 1'
#
loop_
_entity.id
_entity.type
_entity.pdbx_description
1 polymer ?
#
loop_
_entity_poly.entity_id
_entity_poly.type
_entity_poly.pdbx_seq_one_letter_code
_entity_poly.pdbx_strand_id
1 'polypeptide(L)'
;MSQMIALSIIVLILYIGDVVSTRTKAWIPSVFVCAVLFLIGYWTFFPADIISRAGIGTPVAIMLMYLLITNMGTLLSLKELAQQWKTVVISLAGIAGITAAVFAVSMVLFDRNTALVTIPPLVGGIVSSLIMSQGASNAGLVDLSVFAILVYVMQGFAGYPLTAIMLQREGKTLLARYRSGEHSHDDIPDENAMLAVGEEKMPRLFSKIPVSYNSNYFKFLRLALVGCLAWFVADLAKPIVNISPFVLCLFFGVVFTSLGFLEKHTLHKANGFGFAIMGLMLFIFDTLNKATPEMLLRLLFPMVVLIATAVIGMFIVSWLVGKLLGVSGPMAFAISLTALYGFPADYIITNEAINALTHDEKERQMLTHHMLGPMLVGGFVSVTMVSVVLAGILVGYLTPVIG
;
A
#
# COMPACT_ATOMS: atom_id res chain seq x y z
N MET A 1 -22.56 1.10 21.43
CA MET A 1 -21.66 2.26 21.30
C MET A 1 -22.22 3.21 20.24
N SER A 2 -22.25 4.52 20.51
CA SER A 2 -22.71 5.53 19.53
C SER A 2 -21.63 5.82 18.48
N GLN A 3 -22.04 6.36 17.34
CA GLN A 3 -21.14 6.70 16.23
C GLN A 3 -20.00 7.65 16.65
N MET A 4 -20.31 8.70 17.41
CA MET A 4 -19.29 9.66 17.85
C MET A 4 -18.31 9.07 18.85
N ILE A 5 -18.75 8.15 19.71
CA ILE A 5 -17.83 7.44 20.62
C ILE A 5 -16.91 6.51 19.81
N ALA A 6 -17.46 5.77 18.84
CA ALA A 6 -16.69 4.91 17.95
C ALA A 6 -15.60 5.72 17.23
N LEU A 7 -15.97 6.84 16.61
CA LEU A 7 -15.05 7.72 15.91
C LEU A 7 -13.97 8.29 16.85
N SER A 8 -14.34 8.77 18.03
CA SER A 8 -13.37 9.32 18.99
C SER A 8 -12.34 8.29 19.45
N ILE A 9 -12.76 7.06 19.74
CA ILE A 9 -11.85 5.97 20.12
C ILE A 9 -10.90 5.62 18.97
N ILE A 10 -11.45 5.51 17.76
CA ILE A 10 -10.67 5.23 16.56
C ILE A 10 -9.60 6.30 16.34
N VAL A 11 -10.00 7.57 16.33
CA VAL A 11 -9.07 8.70 16.10
C VAL A 11 -8.04 8.80 17.21
N LEU A 12 -8.41 8.49 18.46
CA LEU A 12 -7.45 8.41 19.56
C LEU A 12 -6.38 7.34 19.32
N ILE A 13 -6.74 6.15 18.80
CA ILE A 13 -5.76 5.12 18.45
C ILE A 13 -4.81 5.60 17.36
N LEU A 14 -5.35 6.21 16.29
CA LEU A 14 -4.54 6.75 15.21
C LEU A 14 -3.55 7.80 15.73
N TYR A 15 -4.02 8.70 16.58
CA TYR A 15 -3.17 9.71 17.22
C TYR A 15 -2.08 9.09 18.12
N ILE A 16 -2.40 8.06 18.90
CA ILE A 16 -1.39 7.33 19.69
C ILE A 16 -0.33 6.73 18.76
N GLY A 17 -0.74 6.16 17.62
CA GLY A 17 0.16 5.67 16.59
C GLY A 17 1.13 6.74 16.09
N ASP A 18 0.61 7.91 15.71
CA ASP A 18 1.41 9.06 15.24
C ASP A 18 2.38 9.55 16.31
N VAL A 19 1.92 9.66 17.57
CA VAL A 19 2.76 10.07 18.70
C VAL A 19 3.91 9.08 18.92
N VAL A 20 3.64 7.78 18.91
CA VAL A 20 4.67 6.76 19.09
C VAL A 20 5.66 6.77 17.92
N SER A 21 5.19 6.85 16.68
CA SER A 21 6.08 6.94 15.51
C SER A 21 6.97 8.18 15.57
N THR A 22 6.39 9.35 15.87
CA THR A 22 7.14 10.60 16.00
C THR A 22 8.20 10.52 17.11
N ARG A 23 7.82 10.01 18.30
CA ARG A 23 8.74 9.88 19.44
C ARG A 23 9.86 8.86 19.19
N THR A 24 9.57 7.80 18.44
CA THR A 24 10.54 6.78 18.07
C THR A 24 11.31 7.11 16.79
N LYS A 25 11.13 8.32 16.24
CA LYS A 25 11.74 8.76 14.97
C LYS A 25 11.50 7.75 13.84
N ALA A 26 10.24 7.33 13.68
CA ALA A 26 9.76 6.35 12.70
C ALA A 26 10.42 4.95 12.81
N TRP A 27 11.06 4.62 13.94
CA TRP A 27 11.57 3.26 14.16
C TRP A 27 10.43 2.27 14.40
N ILE A 28 9.36 2.71 15.08
CA ILE A 28 8.09 1.98 15.18
C ILE A 28 7.04 2.73 14.37
N PRO A 29 6.59 2.20 13.22
CA PRO A 29 5.60 2.88 12.39
C PRO A 29 4.25 3.05 13.07
N SER A 30 3.55 4.16 12.78
CA SER A 30 2.21 4.41 13.35
C SER A 30 1.24 3.28 12.99
N VAL A 31 1.32 2.78 11.75
CA VAL A 31 0.49 1.69 11.23
C VAL A 31 0.63 0.43 12.07
N PHE A 32 1.86 0.10 12.50
CA PHE A 32 2.11 -1.07 13.35
C PHE A 32 1.48 -0.89 14.74
N VAL A 33 1.68 0.27 15.37
CA VAL A 33 1.11 0.59 16.68
C VAL A 33 -0.41 0.55 16.63
N CYS A 34 -1.01 1.16 15.60
CA CYS A 34 -2.45 1.13 15.39
C CYS A 34 -2.95 -0.30 15.20
N ALA A 35 -2.29 -1.11 14.38
CA ALA A 35 -2.68 -2.51 14.17
C ALA A 35 -2.70 -3.31 15.48
N VAL A 36 -1.67 -3.17 16.32
CA VAL A 36 -1.62 -3.81 17.65
C VAL A 36 -2.77 -3.33 18.54
N LEU A 37 -3.01 -2.02 18.62
CA LEU A 37 -4.05 -1.44 19.46
C LEU A 37 -5.46 -1.83 18.99
N PHE A 38 -5.71 -1.85 17.67
CA PHE A 38 -6.97 -2.32 17.11
C PHE A 38 -7.20 -3.80 17.38
N LEU A 39 -6.16 -4.63 17.23
CA LEU A 39 -6.24 -6.06 17.49
C LEU A 39 -6.60 -6.33 18.95
N ILE A 40 -5.91 -5.67 19.90
CA ILE A 40 -6.25 -5.74 21.33
C ILE A 40 -7.68 -5.24 21.58
N GLY A 41 -8.08 -4.15 20.94
CA GLY A 41 -9.43 -3.59 21.02
C GLY A 41 -10.50 -4.61 20.61
N TYR A 42 -10.33 -5.28 19.46
CA TYR A 42 -11.25 -6.32 18.99
C TYR A 42 -11.33 -7.54 19.91
N TRP A 43 -10.27 -7.88 20.62
CA TRP A 43 -10.29 -8.99 21.58
C TRP A 43 -10.97 -8.66 22.90
N THR A 44 -11.15 -7.37 23.22
CA THR A 44 -11.51 -6.96 24.58
C THR A 44 -12.84 -6.22 24.63
N PHE A 45 -13.00 -5.11 23.90
CA PHE A 45 -14.15 -4.22 24.07
C PHE A 45 -14.70 -3.58 22.78
N PHE A 46 -14.05 -3.74 21.63
CA PHE A 46 -14.59 -3.23 20.37
C PHE A 46 -15.72 -4.11 19.85
N PRO A 47 -16.85 -3.50 19.40
CA PRO A 47 -17.75 -4.23 18.54
C PRO A 47 -17.05 -4.51 17.20
N ALA A 48 -17.31 -5.69 16.62
CA ALA A 48 -16.69 -6.10 15.35
C ALA A 48 -16.93 -5.11 14.20
N ASP A 49 -18.02 -4.34 14.28
CA ASP A 49 -18.45 -3.34 13.30
C ASP A 49 -18.13 -1.89 13.74
N ILE A 50 -17.15 -1.67 14.62
CA ILE A 50 -16.77 -0.34 15.12
C ILE A 50 -16.46 0.66 13.99
N ILE A 51 -15.81 0.22 12.92
CA ILE A 51 -15.41 1.07 11.79
C ILE A 51 -16.62 1.51 10.98
N SER A 52 -17.54 0.60 10.68
CA SER A 52 -18.77 0.95 9.96
C SER A 52 -19.71 1.80 10.84
N ARG A 53 -19.76 1.56 12.16
CA ARG A 53 -20.46 2.42 13.13
C ARG A 53 -19.91 3.84 13.17
N ALA A 54 -18.62 4.04 12.91
CA ALA A 54 -18.01 5.37 12.81
C ALA A 54 -18.36 6.10 11.50
N GLY A 55 -19.02 5.42 10.56
CA GLY A 55 -19.45 5.97 9.27
C GLY A 55 -18.54 5.64 8.10
N ILE A 56 -17.48 4.84 8.31
CA ILE A 56 -16.54 4.44 7.25
C ILE A 56 -16.82 3.00 6.82
N GLY A 57 -17.96 2.79 6.16
CA GLY A 57 -18.26 1.50 5.54
C GLY A 57 -17.43 1.26 4.28
N THR A 58 -17.47 0.02 3.77
CA THR A 58 -16.79 -0.39 2.53
C THR A 58 -17.05 0.54 1.33
N PRO A 59 -18.28 1.03 1.05
CA PRO A 59 -18.50 1.94 -0.07
C PRO A 59 -17.74 3.26 0.05
N VAL A 60 -17.65 3.81 1.27
CA VAL A 60 -16.91 5.04 1.56
C VAL A 60 -15.41 4.80 1.37
N ALA A 61 -14.88 3.69 1.90
CA ALA A 61 -13.48 3.33 1.76
C ALA A 61 -13.05 3.17 0.28
N ILE A 62 -13.88 2.50 -0.53
CA ILE A 62 -13.63 2.34 -1.97
C ILE A 62 -13.63 3.71 -2.66
N MET A 63 -14.61 4.58 -2.38
CA MET A 63 -14.64 5.94 -2.91
C MET A 63 -13.36 6.72 -2.55
N LEU A 64 -12.93 6.68 -1.29
CA LEU A 64 -11.70 7.35 -0.84
C LEU A 64 -10.45 6.78 -1.53
N MET A 65 -10.43 5.46 -1.79
CA MET A 65 -9.36 4.80 -2.54
C MET A 65 -9.25 5.34 -3.97
N TYR A 66 -10.37 5.50 -4.69
CA TYR A 66 -10.38 6.13 -6.02
C TYR A 66 -9.78 7.55 -6.00
N LEU A 67 -10.20 8.37 -5.03
CA LEU A 67 -9.70 9.75 -4.91
C LEU A 67 -8.21 9.78 -4.56
N LEU A 68 -7.77 8.95 -3.61
CA LEU A 68 -6.38 8.90 -3.16
C LEU A 68 -5.43 8.44 -4.27
N ILE A 69 -5.77 7.34 -4.95
CA ILE A 69 -4.89 6.76 -5.97
C ILE A 69 -4.82 7.68 -7.19
N THR A 70 -5.95 8.28 -7.59
CA THR A 70 -5.94 9.30 -8.64
C THR A 70 -5.06 10.49 -8.23
N ASN A 71 -5.13 10.92 -6.96
CA ASN A 71 -4.29 11.99 -6.44
C ASN A 71 -2.80 11.59 -6.41
N MET A 72 -2.45 10.34 -6.07
CA MET A 72 -1.08 9.85 -6.14
C MET A 72 -0.52 9.95 -7.55
N GLY A 73 -1.34 9.68 -8.58
CA GLY A 73 -0.95 9.89 -9.97
C GLY A 73 -0.55 11.34 -10.26
N THR A 74 -1.12 12.32 -9.55
CA THR A 74 -0.75 13.74 -9.71
C THR A 74 0.61 14.10 -9.11
N LEU A 75 1.21 13.21 -8.31
CA LEU A 75 2.53 13.42 -7.70
C LEU A 75 3.67 13.02 -8.63
N LEU A 76 3.37 12.15 -9.60
CA LEU A 76 4.36 11.55 -10.49
C LEU A 76 4.29 12.19 -11.88
N SER A 77 5.45 12.37 -12.52
CA SER A 77 5.51 12.70 -13.96
C SER A 77 5.44 11.44 -14.84
N LEU A 78 5.08 11.59 -16.13
CA LEU A 78 5.12 10.47 -17.09
C LEU A 78 6.53 9.88 -17.20
N LYS A 79 7.56 10.73 -17.12
CA LYS A 79 8.97 10.32 -17.14
C LYS A 79 9.28 9.49 -15.90
N GLU A 80 8.87 9.93 -14.72
CA GLU A 80 9.05 9.18 -13.47
C GLU A 80 8.35 7.83 -13.51
N LEU A 81 7.09 7.78 -13.96
CA LEU A 81 6.34 6.53 -14.07
C LEU A 81 7.05 5.54 -15.02
N ALA A 82 7.55 6.02 -16.16
CA ALA A 82 8.32 5.20 -17.09
C ALA A 82 9.66 4.73 -16.50
N GLN A 83 10.29 5.54 -15.64
CA GLN A 83 11.52 5.18 -14.93
C GLN A 83 11.30 4.13 -13.84
N GLN A 84 10.06 3.88 -13.40
CA GLN A 84 9.73 2.87 -12.38
C GLN A 84 9.75 1.42 -12.90
N TRP A 85 10.17 1.15 -14.15
CA TRP A 85 10.24 -0.22 -14.66
C TRP A 85 11.15 -1.12 -13.80
N LYS A 86 12.24 -0.58 -13.23
CA LYS A 86 13.12 -1.33 -12.31
C LYS A 86 12.36 -1.76 -11.05
N THR A 87 11.52 -0.87 -10.51
CA THR A 87 10.64 -1.13 -9.37
C THR A 87 9.67 -2.26 -9.67
N VAL A 88 9.05 -2.25 -10.87
CA VAL A 88 8.17 -3.34 -11.31
C VAL A 88 8.92 -4.67 -11.35
N VAL A 89 10.12 -4.70 -11.94
CA VAL A 89 10.94 -5.92 -12.03
C VAL A 89 11.34 -6.42 -10.63
N ILE A 90 11.75 -5.54 -9.74
CA ILE A 90 12.11 -5.89 -8.35
C ILE A 90 10.90 -6.44 -7.60
N SER A 91 9.73 -5.80 -7.72
CA SER A 91 8.49 -6.26 -7.09
C SER A 91 8.11 -7.67 -7.58
N LEU A 92 8.13 -7.91 -8.88
CA LEU A 92 7.88 -9.24 -9.47
C LEU A 92 8.91 -10.28 -9.01
N ALA A 93 10.17 -9.89 -8.92
CA ALA A 93 11.24 -10.77 -8.43
C ALA A 93 11.03 -11.13 -6.94
N GLY A 94 10.64 -10.16 -6.11
CA GLY A 94 10.27 -10.40 -4.71
C GLY A 94 9.10 -11.39 -4.58
N ILE A 95 8.05 -11.23 -5.38
CA ILE A 95 6.89 -12.14 -5.44
C ILE A 95 7.31 -13.54 -5.88
N ALA A 96 8.17 -13.66 -6.89
CA ALA A 96 8.73 -14.94 -7.31
C ALA A 96 9.54 -15.60 -6.18
N GLY A 97 10.31 -14.82 -5.43
CA GLY A 97 11.03 -15.28 -4.25
C GLY A 97 10.10 -15.80 -3.14
N ILE A 98 9.01 -15.09 -2.84
CA ILE A 98 7.97 -15.57 -1.91
C ILE A 98 7.39 -16.89 -2.41
N THR A 99 6.92 -16.90 -3.66
CA THR A 99 6.24 -18.04 -4.26
C THR A 99 7.12 -19.29 -4.21
N ALA A 100 8.37 -19.19 -4.64
CA ALA A 100 9.29 -20.32 -4.65
C ALA A 100 9.65 -20.79 -3.24
N ALA A 101 9.98 -19.87 -2.32
CA ALA A 101 10.40 -20.23 -0.96
C ALA A 101 9.26 -20.83 -0.14
N VAL A 102 8.08 -20.20 -0.16
CA VAL A 102 6.88 -20.68 0.53
C VAL A 102 6.45 -22.02 -0.04
N PHE A 103 6.43 -22.18 -1.36
CA PHE A 103 6.09 -23.46 -1.97
C PHE A 103 7.06 -24.56 -1.55
N ALA A 104 8.38 -24.30 -1.60
CA ALA A 104 9.39 -25.27 -1.19
C ALA A 104 9.26 -25.69 0.28
N VAL A 105 9.09 -24.72 1.20
CA VAL A 105 8.93 -25.02 2.63
C VAL A 105 7.61 -25.73 2.91
N SER A 106 6.53 -25.35 2.23
CA SER A 106 5.24 -26.04 2.35
C SER A 106 5.29 -27.49 1.89
N MET A 107 6.06 -27.84 0.85
CA MET A 107 6.22 -29.24 0.44
C MET A 107 7.00 -30.08 1.47
N VAL A 108 7.83 -29.46 2.30
CA VAL A 108 8.66 -30.15 3.30
C VAL A 108 7.99 -30.24 4.67
N LEU A 109 7.32 -29.17 5.11
CA LEU A 109 6.76 -29.05 6.46
C LEU A 109 5.23 -29.10 6.52
N PHE A 110 4.54 -28.85 5.40
CA PHE A 110 3.09 -28.76 5.33
C PHE A 110 2.58 -29.58 4.13
N ASP A 111 1.59 -29.07 3.41
CA ASP A 111 1.03 -29.70 2.22
C ASP A 111 0.84 -28.70 1.06
N ARG A 112 0.46 -29.24 -0.10
CA ARG A 112 0.23 -28.46 -1.32
C ARG A 112 -0.88 -27.44 -1.18
N ASN A 113 -2.01 -27.78 -0.56
CA ASN A 113 -3.12 -26.84 -0.40
C ASN A 113 -2.71 -25.69 0.53
N THR A 114 -1.94 -25.97 1.60
CA THR A 114 -1.35 -24.91 2.44
C THR A 114 -0.51 -23.94 1.60
N ALA A 115 0.38 -24.44 0.73
CA ALA A 115 1.18 -23.59 -0.15
C ALA A 115 0.30 -22.69 -1.03
N LEU A 116 -0.65 -23.30 -1.74
CA LEU A 116 -1.53 -22.63 -2.70
C LEU A 116 -2.39 -21.55 -2.05
N VAL A 117 -2.96 -21.86 -0.87
CA VAL A 117 -3.81 -20.92 -0.12
C VAL A 117 -3.01 -19.75 0.45
N THR A 118 -1.74 -19.96 0.81
CA THR A 118 -0.94 -18.96 1.53
C THR A 118 -0.26 -17.95 0.61
N ILE A 119 0.20 -18.39 -0.56
CA ILE A 119 1.00 -17.54 -1.47
C ILE A 119 0.23 -16.28 -1.92
N PRO A 120 -1.01 -16.36 -2.44
CA PRO A 120 -1.71 -15.17 -2.92
C PRO A 120 -2.08 -14.13 -1.84
N PRO A 121 -2.51 -14.53 -0.61
CA PRO A 121 -2.61 -13.60 0.51
C PRO A 121 -1.26 -12.97 0.87
N LEU A 122 -0.16 -13.75 0.83
CA LEU A 122 1.17 -13.27 1.21
C LEU A 122 1.72 -12.15 0.31
N VAL A 123 1.30 -12.14 -0.95
CA VAL A 123 1.76 -11.15 -1.94
C VAL A 123 0.67 -10.15 -2.31
N GLY A 124 -0.41 -10.14 -1.52
CA GLY A 124 -1.69 -9.62 -1.92
C GLY A 124 -2.50 -8.92 -0.84
N GLY A 125 -3.67 -8.44 -1.29
CA GLY A 125 -4.59 -7.68 -0.46
C GLY A 125 -5.76 -8.52 0.02
N ILE A 126 -6.77 -7.83 0.55
CA ILE A 126 -8.02 -8.46 0.99
C ILE A 126 -8.69 -9.27 -0.13
N VAL A 127 -8.57 -8.84 -1.39
CA VAL A 127 -9.22 -9.49 -2.55
C VAL A 127 -8.64 -10.87 -2.82
N SER A 128 -7.31 -11.01 -2.93
CA SER A 128 -6.67 -12.33 -3.15
C SER A 128 -6.94 -13.28 -1.98
N SER A 129 -6.97 -12.72 -0.77
CA SER A 129 -7.27 -13.45 0.46
C SER A 129 -8.69 -13.99 0.49
N LEU A 130 -9.67 -13.19 0.06
CA LEU A 130 -11.06 -13.62 -0.07
C LEU A 130 -11.24 -14.68 -1.16
N ILE A 131 -10.56 -14.54 -2.31
CA ILE A 131 -10.60 -15.55 -3.39
C ILE A 131 -10.11 -16.91 -2.87
N MET A 132 -8.94 -16.93 -2.23
CA MET A 132 -8.36 -18.16 -1.70
C MET A 132 -9.17 -18.71 -0.52
N SER A 133 -9.69 -17.85 0.35
CA SER A 133 -10.55 -18.23 1.47
C SER A 133 -11.83 -18.91 0.98
N GLN A 134 -12.52 -18.32 0.01
CA GLN A 134 -13.73 -18.89 -0.57
C GLN A 134 -13.44 -20.19 -1.32
N GLY A 135 -12.36 -20.23 -2.10
CA GLY A 135 -11.94 -21.43 -2.82
C GLY A 135 -11.61 -22.59 -1.88
N ALA A 136 -10.87 -22.33 -0.81
CA ALA A 136 -10.57 -23.33 0.22
C ALA A 136 -11.84 -23.83 0.92
N SER A 137 -12.77 -22.92 1.25
CA SER A 137 -14.07 -23.28 1.84
C SER A 137 -14.88 -24.20 0.91
N ASN A 138 -14.98 -23.85 -0.37
CA ASN A 138 -15.67 -24.65 -1.38
C ASN A 138 -15.03 -26.04 -1.59
N ALA A 139 -13.72 -26.14 -1.35
CA ALA A 139 -12.95 -27.38 -1.42
C ALA A 139 -13.03 -28.22 -0.11
N GLY A 140 -13.81 -27.80 0.89
CA GLY A 140 -13.91 -28.46 2.19
C GLY A 140 -12.72 -28.20 3.14
N LEU A 141 -11.82 -27.28 2.77
CA LEU A 141 -10.60 -26.94 3.51
C LEU A 141 -10.86 -25.78 4.48
N VAL A 142 -11.74 -26.00 5.46
CA VAL A 142 -12.24 -24.94 6.36
C VAL A 142 -11.10 -24.25 7.12
N ASP A 143 -10.14 -25.01 7.64
CA ASP A 143 -8.99 -24.43 8.37
C ASP A 143 -8.11 -23.55 7.46
N LEU A 144 -7.91 -23.95 6.19
CA LEU A 144 -7.16 -23.15 5.23
C LEU A 144 -7.94 -21.91 4.77
N SER A 145 -9.26 -21.99 4.70
CA SER A 145 -10.12 -20.83 4.41
C SER A 145 -9.90 -19.72 5.43
N VAL A 146 -9.86 -20.08 6.71
CA VAL A 146 -9.58 -19.18 7.81
C VAL A 146 -8.13 -18.70 7.77
N PHE A 147 -7.19 -19.62 7.50
CA PHE A 147 -5.77 -19.32 7.41
C PHE A 147 -5.45 -18.26 6.35
N ALA A 148 -6.11 -18.28 5.19
CA ALA A 148 -5.93 -17.29 4.12
C ALA A 148 -6.14 -15.85 4.61
N ILE A 149 -7.20 -15.64 5.40
CA ILE A 149 -7.53 -14.32 5.95
C ILE A 149 -6.54 -13.94 7.05
N LEU A 150 -6.18 -14.87 7.94
CA LEU A 150 -5.23 -14.62 9.02
C LEU A 150 -3.85 -14.24 8.50
N VAL A 151 -3.35 -14.92 7.47
CA VAL A 151 -2.06 -14.60 6.85
C VAL A 151 -2.05 -13.15 6.38
N TYR A 152 -3.09 -12.70 5.68
CA TYR A 152 -3.22 -11.31 5.23
C TYR A 152 -3.26 -10.32 6.39
N VAL A 153 -3.97 -10.65 7.47
CA VAL A 153 -4.06 -9.81 8.67
C VAL A 153 -2.70 -9.69 9.38
N MET A 154 -1.95 -10.79 9.44
CA MET A 154 -0.77 -10.90 10.29
C MET A 154 0.54 -10.58 9.58
N GLN A 155 0.61 -10.72 8.25
CA GLN A 155 1.84 -10.43 7.49
C GLN A 155 2.29 -8.97 7.61
N GLY A 156 1.36 -8.02 7.77
CA GLY A 156 1.67 -6.61 7.94
C GLY A 156 2.56 -6.37 9.16
N PHE A 157 2.40 -7.16 10.23
CA PHE A 157 3.21 -7.03 11.45
C PHE A 157 4.69 -7.34 11.21
N ALA A 158 5.03 -8.17 10.22
CA ALA A 158 6.39 -8.36 9.76
C ALA A 158 6.81 -7.26 8.77
N GLY A 159 5.92 -6.92 7.83
CA GLY A 159 6.19 -5.96 6.77
C GLY A 159 6.47 -4.53 7.26
N TYR A 160 5.65 -3.99 8.17
CA TYR A 160 5.75 -2.58 8.58
C TYR A 160 7.11 -2.24 9.22
N PRO A 161 7.59 -2.96 10.25
CA PRO A 161 8.85 -2.62 10.89
C PRO A 161 10.04 -2.84 9.96
N LEU A 162 10.05 -3.94 9.19
CA LEU A 162 11.13 -4.21 8.24
C LEU A 162 11.26 -3.11 7.19
N THR A 163 10.13 -2.64 6.66
CA THR A 163 10.11 -1.56 5.67
C THR A 163 10.63 -0.27 6.27
N ALA A 164 10.18 0.10 7.47
CA ALA A 164 10.65 1.30 8.14
C ALA A 164 12.16 1.30 8.34
N ILE A 165 12.73 0.17 8.77
CA ILE A 165 14.19 0.02 8.94
C ILE A 165 14.91 0.17 7.59
N MET A 166 14.40 -0.44 6.52
CA MET A 166 15.02 -0.36 5.19
C MET A 166 14.96 1.05 4.61
N LEU A 167 13.82 1.73 4.73
CA LEU A 167 13.65 3.10 4.26
C LEU A 167 14.50 4.09 5.06
N GLN A 168 14.63 3.90 6.38
CA GLN A 168 15.56 4.70 7.18
C GLN A 168 17.01 4.48 6.75
N ARG A 169 17.42 3.25 6.44
CA ARG A 169 18.78 2.96 5.95
C ARG A 169 19.02 3.64 4.60
N GLU A 170 18.08 3.48 3.67
CA GLU A 170 18.17 4.09 2.35
C GLU A 170 18.26 5.62 2.44
N GLY A 171 17.34 6.24 3.17
CA GLY A 171 17.32 7.69 3.31
C GLY A 171 18.56 8.24 4.00
N LYS A 172 19.12 7.56 5.01
CA LYS A 172 20.41 7.96 5.62
C LYS A 172 21.56 7.92 4.62
N THR A 173 21.65 6.85 3.83
CA THR A 173 22.69 6.73 2.78
C THR A 173 22.54 7.82 1.73
N LEU A 174 21.31 8.10 1.29
CA LEU A 174 21.04 9.12 0.29
C LEU A 174 21.34 10.54 0.81
N LEU A 175 20.95 10.85 2.05
CA LEU A 175 21.30 12.11 2.70
C LEU A 175 22.81 12.29 2.86
N ALA A 176 23.54 11.23 3.21
CA ALA A 176 24.99 11.30 3.33
C ALA A 176 25.65 11.67 1.99
N ARG A 177 25.20 11.07 0.88
CA ARG A 177 25.68 11.37 -0.48
C ARG A 177 25.30 12.77 -0.95
N TYR A 178 24.09 13.21 -0.62
CA TYR A 178 23.62 14.54 -0.96
C TYR A 178 24.44 15.62 -0.24
N ARG A 179 24.67 15.45 1.07
CA ARG A 179 25.46 16.39 1.89
C ARG A 179 26.95 16.37 1.58
N SER A 180 27.50 15.27 1.06
CA SER A 180 28.89 15.19 0.63
C SER A 180 29.16 15.83 -0.74
N GLY A 181 28.12 16.28 -1.46
CA GLY A 181 28.26 16.87 -2.79
C GLY A 181 28.53 15.85 -3.90
N GLU A 182 28.36 14.55 -3.64
CA GLU A 182 28.48 13.49 -4.67
C GLU A 182 27.33 13.53 -5.70
N HIS A 183 26.24 14.26 -5.41
CA HIS A 183 25.17 14.56 -6.36
C HIS A 183 25.08 16.07 -6.51
N SER A 184 25.42 16.58 -7.70
CA SER A 184 25.26 18.00 -8.01
C SER A 184 23.77 18.36 -7.97
N HIS A 185 23.47 19.58 -7.54
CA HIS A 185 22.10 20.13 -7.43
C HIS A 185 21.28 20.13 -8.74
N ASP A 186 21.85 19.72 -9.87
CA ASP A 186 21.29 19.83 -11.23
C ASP A 186 20.51 18.59 -11.74
N ASP A 187 20.54 17.44 -11.05
CA ASP A 187 19.85 16.21 -11.51
C ASP A 187 18.40 16.06 -11.00
N ILE A 188 17.89 17.06 -10.25
CA ILE A 188 16.49 17.07 -9.79
C ILE A 188 15.64 17.72 -10.89
N PRO A 189 14.64 17.03 -11.47
CA PRO A 189 13.79 17.62 -12.49
C PRO A 189 13.02 18.83 -11.93
N ASP A 190 13.37 20.02 -12.43
CA ASP A 190 12.71 21.32 -12.25
C ASP A 190 12.33 21.68 -10.79
N GLU A 191 13.16 22.52 -10.15
CA GLU A 191 12.97 23.12 -8.81
C GLU A 191 11.58 23.75 -8.57
N ASN A 192 10.81 24.02 -9.63
CA ASN A 192 9.49 24.63 -9.54
C ASN A 192 8.32 23.64 -9.38
N ALA A 193 8.56 22.32 -9.45
CA ALA A 193 7.48 21.34 -9.64
C ALA A 193 6.93 20.71 -8.35
N MET A 194 7.55 20.94 -7.18
CA MET A 194 7.04 20.47 -5.87
C MET A 194 6.77 21.62 -4.87
N LEU A 195 7.33 22.82 -5.10
CA LEU A 195 7.32 23.93 -4.13
C LEU A 195 6.08 24.84 -4.17
N ALA A 196 5.21 24.75 -5.17
CA ALA A 196 4.00 25.59 -5.21
C ALA A 196 2.84 25.00 -4.39
N VAL A 197 3.06 24.78 -3.09
CA VAL A 197 1.95 24.64 -2.11
C VAL A 197 1.37 26.03 -1.76
N GLY A 198 2.01 27.12 -2.21
CA GLY A 198 1.61 28.50 -1.89
C GLY A 198 0.96 29.34 -3.00
N GLU A 199 0.99 28.91 -4.27
CA GLU A 199 0.30 29.63 -5.35
C GLU A 199 -0.91 28.83 -5.83
N GLU A 200 -2.12 29.31 -5.52
CA GLU A 200 -3.37 28.82 -6.14
C GLU A 200 -3.37 29.21 -7.62
N LYS A 201 -2.66 28.45 -8.45
CA LYS A 201 -2.71 28.58 -9.90
C LYS A 201 -3.78 27.65 -10.44
N MET A 202 -4.60 28.19 -11.35
CA MET A 202 -5.52 27.36 -12.11
C MET A 202 -4.74 26.31 -12.91
N PRO A 203 -5.27 25.08 -13.05
CA PRO A 203 -4.69 24.09 -13.96
C PRO A 203 -4.63 24.66 -15.37
N ARG A 204 -3.61 24.26 -16.15
CA ARG A 204 -3.31 24.88 -17.46
C ARG A 204 -4.52 24.89 -18.41
N LEU A 205 -5.31 23.81 -18.41
CA LEU A 205 -6.50 23.69 -19.26
C LEU A 205 -7.62 24.68 -18.88
N PHE A 206 -7.63 25.15 -17.64
CA PHE A 206 -8.60 26.10 -17.10
C PHE A 206 -7.99 27.49 -16.83
N SER A 207 -6.82 27.78 -17.42
CA SER A 207 -6.09 29.05 -17.22
C SER A 207 -6.88 30.31 -17.58
N LYS A 208 -7.91 30.20 -18.43
CA LYS A 208 -8.81 31.31 -18.80
C LYS A 208 -9.90 31.58 -17.75
N ILE A 209 -10.13 30.67 -16.82
CA ILE A 209 -11.15 30.81 -15.77
C ILE A 209 -10.50 31.50 -14.56
N PRO A 210 -11.17 32.47 -13.91
CA PRO A 210 -10.62 33.10 -12.71
C PRO A 210 -10.31 32.09 -11.60
N VAL A 211 -9.19 32.31 -10.89
CA VAL A 211 -8.73 31.44 -9.79
C VAL A 211 -9.77 31.29 -8.68
N SER A 212 -10.63 32.30 -8.48
CA SER A 212 -11.74 32.26 -7.52
C SER A 212 -12.71 31.11 -7.74
N TYR A 213 -12.79 30.55 -8.97
CA TYR A 213 -13.61 29.37 -9.26
C TYR A 213 -12.88 28.04 -8.97
N ASN A 214 -11.59 28.05 -8.61
CA ASN A 214 -10.84 26.85 -8.20
C ASN A 214 -11.18 26.39 -6.77
N SER A 215 -12.48 26.32 -6.45
CA SER A 215 -12.97 25.89 -5.14
C SER A 215 -12.56 24.45 -4.82
N ASN A 216 -12.61 24.07 -3.54
CA ASN A 216 -12.37 22.68 -3.12
C ASN A 216 -13.30 21.70 -3.84
N TYR A 217 -14.56 22.07 -4.08
CA TYR A 217 -15.50 21.25 -4.84
C TYR A 217 -15.10 21.08 -6.31
N PHE A 218 -14.54 22.11 -6.94
CA PHE A 218 -14.03 21.98 -8.30
C PHE A 218 -12.80 21.07 -8.37
N LYS A 219 -11.92 21.12 -7.38
CA LYS A 219 -10.79 20.19 -7.22
C LYS A 219 -11.29 18.74 -7.06
N PHE A 220 -12.25 18.50 -6.17
CA PHE A 220 -12.88 17.19 -5.98
C PHE A 220 -13.60 16.68 -7.23
N LEU A 221 -14.36 17.54 -7.92
CA LEU A 221 -15.07 17.19 -9.14
C LEU A 221 -14.11 16.66 -10.21
N ARG A 222 -13.04 17.41 -10.49
CA ARG A 222 -12.04 16.99 -11.49
C ARG A 222 -11.38 15.67 -11.10
N LEU A 223 -11.03 15.51 -9.83
CA LEU A 223 -10.42 14.28 -9.34
C LEU A 223 -11.38 13.08 -9.45
N ALA A 224 -12.65 13.26 -9.06
CA ALA A 224 -13.68 12.23 -9.14
C ALA A 224 -14.01 11.86 -10.60
N LEU A 225 -14.02 12.81 -11.53
CA LEU A 225 -14.21 12.55 -12.95
C LEU A 225 -13.11 11.66 -13.53
N VAL A 226 -11.84 11.90 -13.15
CA VAL A 226 -10.73 11.06 -13.60
C VAL A 226 -10.81 9.66 -13.00
N GLY A 227 -11.17 9.54 -11.71
CA GLY A 227 -11.42 8.24 -11.08
C GLY A 227 -12.60 7.48 -11.72
N CYS A 228 -13.68 8.19 -12.04
CA CYS A 228 -14.84 7.63 -12.74
C CYS A 228 -14.47 7.14 -14.14
N LEU A 229 -13.68 7.92 -14.89
CA LEU A 229 -13.17 7.53 -16.20
C LEU A 229 -12.30 6.27 -16.11
N ALA A 230 -11.41 6.18 -15.10
CA ALA A 230 -10.61 4.99 -14.85
C ALA A 230 -11.47 3.74 -14.60
N TRP A 231 -12.53 3.87 -13.79
CA TRP A 231 -13.48 2.79 -13.58
C TRP A 231 -14.21 2.38 -14.85
N PHE A 232 -14.73 3.36 -15.61
CA PHE A 232 -15.48 3.10 -16.84
C PHE A 232 -14.61 2.42 -17.91
N VAL A 233 -13.36 2.88 -18.09
CA VAL A 233 -12.42 2.26 -19.04
C VAL A 233 -12.05 0.84 -18.58
N ALA A 234 -11.80 0.62 -17.29
CA ALA A 234 -11.56 -0.72 -16.78
C ALA A 234 -12.75 -1.65 -17.05
N ASP A 235 -13.97 -1.18 -16.79
CA ASP A 235 -15.20 -1.96 -16.99
C ASP A 235 -15.42 -2.32 -18.46
N LEU A 236 -15.24 -1.36 -19.37
CA LEU A 236 -15.35 -1.59 -20.81
C LEU A 236 -14.25 -2.53 -21.35
N ALA A 237 -13.06 -2.51 -20.75
CA ALA A 237 -11.94 -3.36 -21.13
C ALA A 237 -12.07 -4.81 -20.60
N LYS A 238 -12.86 -5.06 -19.55
CA LYS A 238 -13.02 -6.39 -18.91
C LYS A 238 -13.18 -7.57 -19.86
N PRO A 239 -13.96 -7.48 -20.97
CA PRO A 239 -14.13 -8.61 -21.90
C PRO A 239 -12.85 -8.97 -22.66
N ILE A 240 -11.92 -8.03 -22.81
CA ILE A 240 -10.69 -8.18 -23.60
C ILE A 240 -9.48 -8.37 -22.68
N VAL A 241 -9.34 -7.51 -21.67
CA VAL A 241 -8.24 -7.51 -20.69
C VAL A 241 -8.77 -7.09 -19.32
N ASN A 242 -8.47 -7.86 -18.28
CA ASN A 242 -8.83 -7.51 -16.91
C ASN A 242 -7.79 -6.56 -16.30
N ILE A 243 -8.02 -5.25 -16.43
CA ILE A 243 -7.16 -4.20 -15.86
C ILE A 243 -7.80 -3.68 -14.57
N SER A 244 -7.01 -3.57 -13.49
CA SER A 244 -7.52 -2.96 -12.25
C SER A 244 -7.86 -1.48 -12.47
N PRO A 245 -9.06 -1.02 -12.06
CA PRO A 245 -9.44 0.39 -12.15
C PRO A 245 -8.50 1.29 -11.36
N PHE A 246 -7.85 0.78 -10.31
CA PHE A 246 -6.89 1.54 -9.52
C PHE A 246 -5.56 1.78 -10.23
N VAL A 247 -5.12 0.83 -11.06
CA VAL A 247 -3.95 1.04 -11.95
C VAL A 247 -4.27 2.14 -12.96
N LEU A 248 -5.48 2.13 -13.52
CA LEU A 248 -5.94 3.21 -14.40
C LEU A 248 -6.11 4.55 -13.67
N CYS A 249 -6.52 4.56 -12.39
CA CYS A 249 -6.57 5.80 -11.60
C CYS A 249 -5.19 6.44 -11.46
N LEU A 250 -4.17 5.63 -11.16
CA LEU A 250 -2.79 6.12 -11.06
C LEU A 250 -2.31 6.66 -12.43
N PHE A 251 -2.49 5.86 -13.49
CA PHE A 251 -2.07 6.24 -14.84
C PHE A 251 -2.79 7.49 -15.35
N PHE A 252 -4.13 7.54 -15.25
CA PHE A 252 -4.89 8.72 -15.64
C PHE A 252 -4.62 9.91 -14.73
N GLY A 253 -4.33 9.73 -13.46
CA GLY A 253 -3.82 10.81 -12.60
C GLY A 253 -2.59 11.48 -13.22
N VAL A 254 -1.59 10.68 -13.63
CA VAL A 254 -0.36 11.19 -14.30
C VAL A 254 -0.69 11.87 -15.63
N VAL A 255 -1.53 11.24 -16.47
CA VAL A 255 -1.91 11.77 -17.79
C VAL A 255 -2.67 13.09 -17.67
N PHE A 256 -3.72 13.14 -16.85
CA PHE A 256 -4.56 14.34 -16.71
C PHE A 256 -3.85 15.46 -15.94
N THR A 257 -2.86 15.16 -15.11
CA THR A 257 -1.93 16.19 -14.58
C THR A 257 -1.02 16.73 -15.67
N SER A 258 -0.48 15.86 -16.53
CA SER A 258 0.39 16.27 -17.65
C SER A 258 -0.35 17.11 -18.70
N LEU A 259 -1.62 16.79 -18.97
CA LEU A 259 -2.52 17.57 -19.82
C LEU A 259 -2.96 18.89 -19.16
N GLY A 260 -2.69 19.07 -17.86
CA GLY A 260 -3.07 20.27 -17.11
C GLY A 260 -4.56 20.35 -16.77
N PHE A 261 -5.28 19.23 -16.75
CA PHE A 261 -6.65 19.12 -16.23
C PHE A 261 -6.65 18.97 -14.70
N LEU A 262 -5.77 18.11 -14.17
CA LEU A 262 -5.49 18.00 -12.74
C LEU A 262 -4.28 18.86 -12.37
N GLU A 263 -4.26 19.32 -11.12
CA GLU A 263 -3.10 19.98 -10.53
C GLU A 263 -2.32 18.99 -9.66
N LYS A 264 -1.02 19.24 -9.44
CA LYS A 264 -0.26 18.43 -8.50
C LYS A 264 -0.85 18.54 -7.10
N HIS A 265 -0.89 17.42 -6.37
CA HIS A 265 -1.47 17.32 -5.03
C HIS A 265 -2.94 17.78 -4.95
N THR A 266 -3.75 17.48 -5.98
CA THR A 266 -5.15 17.96 -6.09
C THR A 266 -5.96 17.74 -4.81
N LEU A 267 -5.87 16.55 -4.21
CA LEU A 267 -6.64 16.19 -3.01
C LEU A 267 -6.12 16.87 -1.73
N HIS A 268 -4.81 17.13 -1.64
CA HIS A 268 -4.26 17.94 -0.54
C HIS A 268 -4.75 19.38 -0.64
N LYS A 269 -4.70 19.97 -1.84
CA LYS A 269 -5.20 21.33 -2.10
C LYS A 269 -6.70 21.48 -1.90
N ALA A 270 -7.44 20.36 -1.92
CA ALA A 270 -8.86 20.32 -1.59
C ALA A 270 -9.14 20.09 -0.09
N ASN A 271 -8.11 20.02 0.76
CA ASN A 271 -8.18 19.66 2.18
C ASN A 271 -8.81 18.29 2.47
N GLY A 272 -8.82 17.39 1.47
CA GLY A 272 -9.42 16.06 1.58
C GLY A 272 -8.46 14.94 1.95
N PHE A 273 -7.15 15.17 1.80
CA PHE A 273 -6.16 14.09 1.83
C PHE A 273 -6.07 13.37 3.17
N GLY A 274 -5.94 14.10 4.28
CA GLY A 274 -5.82 13.50 5.62
C GLY A 274 -7.05 12.68 6.00
N PHE A 275 -8.25 13.20 5.72
CA PHE A 275 -9.50 12.47 5.93
C PHE A 275 -9.59 11.20 5.07
N ALA A 276 -9.15 11.28 3.82
CA ALA A 276 -9.18 10.14 2.92
C ALA A 276 -8.21 9.03 3.38
N ILE A 277 -6.97 9.39 3.76
CA ILE A 277 -5.99 8.44 4.31
C ILE A 277 -6.52 7.80 5.59
N MET A 278 -7.11 8.60 6.50
CA MET A 278 -7.75 8.10 7.71
C MET A 278 -8.80 7.05 7.36
N GLY A 279 -9.78 7.39 6.52
CA GLY A 279 -10.86 6.45 6.15
C GLY A 279 -10.35 5.16 5.51
N LEU A 280 -9.30 5.24 4.67
CA LEU A 280 -8.72 4.06 4.06
C LEU A 280 -7.93 3.19 5.06
N MET A 281 -7.21 3.80 6.01
CA MET A 281 -6.55 3.07 7.09
C MET A 281 -7.54 2.32 7.98
N LEU A 282 -8.69 2.93 8.27
CA LEU A 282 -9.75 2.28 9.03
C LEU A 282 -10.31 1.06 8.33
N PHE A 283 -10.47 1.14 7.01
CA PHE A 283 -10.88 -0.03 6.21
C PHE A 283 -9.87 -1.18 6.30
N ILE A 284 -8.56 -0.88 6.33
CA ILE A 284 -7.55 -1.92 6.53
C ILE A 284 -7.65 -2.51 7.94
N PHE A 285 -7.77 -1.68 8.97
CA PHE A 285 -7.87 -2.16 10.35
C PHE A 285 -9.19 -2.88 10.66
N ASP A 286 -10.25 -2.65 9.90
CA ASP A 286 -11.49 -3.43 10.00
C ASP A 286 -11.23 -4.92 9.78
N THR A 287 -10.25 -5.27 8.93
CA THR A 287 -9.91 -6.68 8.64
C THR A 287 -9.34 -7.43 9.85
N LEU A 288 -8.79 -6.70 10.83
CA LEU A 288 -8.28 -7.29 12.07
C LEU A 288 -9.41 -7.90 12.93
N ASN A 289 -10.68 -7.50 12.72
CA ASN A 289 -11.83 -8.07 13.41
C ASN A 289 -12.04 -9.57 13.14
N LYS A 290 -11.37 -10.10 12.10
CA LYS A 290 -11.41 -11.52 11.73
C LYS A 290 -10.43 -12.38 12.52
N ALA A 291 -9.45 -11.80 13.20
CA ALA A 291 -8.42 -12.55 13.91
C ALA A 291 -8.78 -12.74 15.39
N THR A 292 -9.29 -13.91 15.76
CA THR A 292 -9.53 -14.26 17.18
C THR A 292 -8.26 -14.82 17.84
N PRO A 293 -8.11 -14.70 19.17
CA PRO A 293 -6.99 -15.28 19.89
C PRO A 293 -6.85 -16.79 19.69
N GLU A 294 -7.96 -17.53 19.69
CA GLU A 294 -7.96 -18.98 19.50
C GLU A 294 -7.47 -19.37 18.10
N MET A 295 -7.95 -18.65 17.08
CA MET A 295 -7.52 -18.83 15.69
C MET A 295 -6.03 -18.56 15.52
N LEU A 296 -5.52 -17.49 16.13
CA LEU A 296 -4.11 -17.16 16.09
C LEU A 296 -3.25 -18.20 16.80
N LEU A 297 -3.64 -18.66 17.99
CA LEU A 297 -2.89 -19.68 18.72
C LEU A 297 -2.84 -21.00 17.94
N ARG A 298 -3.96 -21.42 17.35
CA ARG A 298 -4.05 -22.65 16.57
C ARG A 298 -3.19 -22.62 15.31
N LEU A 299 -3.10 -21.46 14.66
CA LEU A 299 -2.42 -21.29 13.37
C LEU A 299 -1.08 -20.54 13.49
N LEU A 300 -0.61 -20.30 14.71
CA LEU A 300 0.60 -19.50 14.98
C LEU A 300 1.83 -20.12 14.31
N PHE A 301 2.02 -21.43 14.50
CA PHE A 301 3.16 -22.14 13.96
C PHE A 301 3.24 -22.05 12.42
N PRO A 302 2.23 -22.47 11.64
CA PRO A 302 2.30 -22.36 10.18
C PRO A 302 2.43 -20.90 9.71
N MET A 303 1.74 -19.97 10.38
CA MET A 303 1.79 -18.56 10.01
C MET A 303 3.18 -17.96 10.19
N VAL A 304 3.83 -18.16 11.35
CA VAL A 304 5.17 -17.64 11.63
C VAL A 304 6.19 -18.24 10.66
N VAL A 305 6.13 -19.57 10.42
CA VAL A 305 7.05 -20.25 9.51
C VAL A 305 6.90 -19.72 8.09
N LEU A 306 5.67 -19.60 7.58
CA LEU A 306 5.44 -19.19 6.19
C LEU A 306 5.68 -17.69 5.96
N ILE A 307 5.31 -16.81 6.90
CA ILE A 307 5.64 -15.38 6.81
C ILE A 307 7.15 -15.17 6.87
N ALA A 308 7.85 -15.81 7.81
CA ALA A 308 9.31 -15.72 7.88
C ALA A 308 9.97 -16.23 6.60
N THR A 309 9.49 -17.36 6.07
CA THR A 309 9.96 -17.92 4.80
C THR A 309 9.72 -16.96 3.63
N ALA A 310 8.55 -16.34 3.56
CA ALA A 310 8.22 -15.34 2.53
C ALA A 310 9.17 -14.15 2.59
N VAL A 311 9.39 -13.60 3.79
CA VAL A 311 10.32 -12.48 4.01
C VAL A 311 11.76 -12.84 3.63
N ILE A 312 12.21 -14.06 3.94
CA ILE A 312 13.56 -14.52 3.57
C ILE A 312 13.67 -14.72 2.06
N GLY A 313 12.71 -15.41 1.45
CA GLY A 313 12.68 -15.68 0.01
C GLY A 313 12.65 -14.39 -0.81
N MET A 314 11.79 -13.44 -0.42
CA MET A 314 11.71 -12.16 -1.09
C MET A 314 12.98 -11.32 -0.89
N PHE A 315 13.59 -11.34 0.30
CA PHE A 315 14.84 -10.63 0.57
C PHE A 315 15.96 -11.09 -0.35
N ILE A 316 16.19 -12.40 -0.43
CA ILE A 316 17.29 -12.97 -1.23
C ILE A 316 17.14 -12.59 -2.70
N VAL A 317 15.95 -12.79 -3.26
CA VAL A 317 15.72 -12.57 -4.71
C VAL A 317 15.70 -11.08 -5.04
N SER A 318 15.00 -10.27 -4.26
CA SER A 318 14.93 -8.82 -4.49
C SER A 318 16.28 -8.12 -4.32
N TRP A 319 17.11 -8.56 -3.37
CA TRP A 319 18.46 -8.05 -3.19
C TRP A 319 19.34 -8.37 -4.40
N LEU A 320 19.30 -9.61 -4.89
CA LEU A 320 20.07 -10.03 -6.06
C LEU A 320 19.68 -9.23 -7.30
N VAL A 321 18.38 -9.15 -7.60
CA VAL A 321 17.86 -8.41 -8.75
C VAL A 321 18.09 -6.91 -8.60
N GLY A 322 17.90 -6.35 -7.40
CA GLY A 322 18.20 -4.95 -7.10
C GLY A 322 19.66 -4.60 -7.41
N LYS A 323 20.60 -5.44 -6.95
CA LYS A 323 22.02 -5.27 -7.25
C LYS A 323 22.32 -5.31 -8.76
N LEU A 324 21.69 -6.21 -9.51
CA LEU A 324 21.83 -6.30 -10.96
C LEU A 324 21.29 -5.06 -11.69
N LEU A 325 20.23 -4.45 -11.17
CA LEU A 325 19.59 -3.26 -11.74
C LEU A 325 20.19 -1.93 -11.25
N GLY A 326 21.18 -1.98 -10.37
CA GLY A 326 21.81 -0.80 -9.76
C GLY A 326 20.91 -0.09 -8.74
N VAL A 327 19.93 -0.79 -8.16
CA VAL A 327 19.10 -0.31 -7.04
C VAL A 327 19.73 -0.79 -5.74
N SER A 328 19.75 0.06 -4.71
CA SER A 328 20.35 -0.31 -3.42
C SER A 328 19.63 -1.51 -2.80
N GLY A 329 20.35 -2.31 -2.02
CA GLY A 329 19.77 -3.45 -1.28
C GLY A 329 18.59 -3.06 -0.38
N PRO A 330 18.71 -2.01 0.46
CA PRO A 330 17.61 -1.54 1.30
C PRO A 330 16.38 -1.13 0.48
N MET A 331 16.57 -0.39 -0.61
CA MET A 331 15.46 0.07 -1.44
C MET A 331 14.79 -1.08 -2.19
N ALA A 332 15.57 -2.00 -2.76
CA ALA A 332 15.04 -3.16 -3.48
C ALA A 332 14.21 -4.07 -2.55
N PHE A 333 14.67 -4.26 -1.32
CA PHE A 333 13.93 -5.02 -0.33
C PHE A 333 12.68 -4.28 0.16
N ALA A 334 12.77 -2.96 0.41
CA ALA A 334 11.62 -2.12 0.77
C ALA A 334 10.51 -2.15 -0.30
N ILE A 335 10.89 -2.02 -1.58
CA ILE A 335 9.96 -2.16 -2.72
C ILE A 335 9.27 -3.52 -2.67
N SER A 336 10.00 -4.59 -2.38
CA SER A 336 9.41 -5.93 -2.34
C SER A 336 8.48 -6.11 -1.15
N LEU A 337 8.85 -5.59 0.03
CA LEU A 337 8.05 -5.68 1.26
C LEU A 337 6.65 -5.08 1.12
N THR A 338 6.44 -4.16 0.17
CA THR A 338 5.11 -3.62 -0.15
C THR A 338 4.09 -4.69 -0.53
N ALA A 339 4.53 -5.86 -1.00
CA ALA A 339 3.67 -7.00 -1.29
C ALA A 339 2.91 -7.52 -0.06
N LEU A 340 3.39 -7.24 1.16
CA LEU A 340 2.77 -7.69 2.40
C LEU A 340 1.65 -6.76 2.90
N TYR A 341 1.48 -5.55 2.36
CA TYR A 341 0.48 -4.60 2.87
C TYR A 341 -0.01 -3.55 1.87
N GLY A 342 0.86 -2.99 1.03
CA GLY A 342 0.54 -1.98 0.03
C GLY A 342 -0.04 -0.65 0.56
N PHE A 343 -0.80 0.01 -0.30
CA PHE A 343 -1.35 1.34 -0.03
C PHE A 343 -2.57 1.31 0.91
N PRO A 344 -2.68 2.24 1.89
CA PRO A 344 -1.87 3.44 2.13
C PRO A 344 -0.76 3.28 3.18
N ALA A 345 -0.51 2.07 3.68
CA ALA A 345 0.51 1.85 4.69
C ALA A 345 1.93 2.12 4.14
N ASP A 346 2.21 1.77 2.87
CA ASP A 346 3.45 2.13 2.19
C ASP A 346 3.72 3.65 2.19
N TYR A 347 2.69 4.45 1.87
CA TYR A 347 2.74 5.90 1.87
C TYR A 347 3.05 6.46 3.26
N ILE A 348 2.34 5.97 4.29
CA ILE A 348 2.51 6.45 5.66
C ILE A 348 3.92 6.14 6.17
N ILE A 349 4.36 4.88 6.05
CA ILE A 349 5.68 4.45 6.53
C ILE A 349 6.79 5.22 5.81
N THR A 350 6.63 5.46 4.51
CA THR A 350 7.61 6.22 3.73
C THR A 350 7.69 7.67 4.17
N ASN A 351 6.55 8.34 4.35
CA ASN A 351 6.55 9.73 4.83
C ASN A 351 7.05 9.86 6.26
N GLU A 352 6.72 8.92 7.15
CA GLU A 352 7.26 8.88 8.51
C GLU A 352 8.78 8.74 8.51
N ALA A 353 9.32 7.81 7.70
CA ALA A 353 10.77 7.66 7.54
C ALA A 353 11.41 8.95 7.02
N ILE A 354 10.85 9.59 5.99
CA ILE A 354 11.39 10.84 5.43
C ILE A 354 11.37 11.97 6.47
N ASN A 355 10.23 12.18 7.14
CA ASN A 355 10.05 13.24 8.14
C ASN A 355 10.93 13.03 9.38
N ALA A 356 11.29 11.79 9.69
CA ALA A 356 12.21 11.47 10.79
C ALA A 356 13.68 11.71 10.45
N LEU A 357 14.03 11.75 9.15
CA LEU A 357 15.41 11.88 8.68
C LEU A 357 15.86 13.32 8.48
N THR A 358 14.95 14.22 8.10
CA THR A 358 15.29 15.62 7.82
C THR A 358 14.14 16.58 8.13
N HIS A 359 14.53 17.82 8.45
CA HIS A 359 13.63 18.98 8.52
C HIS A 359 13.88 19.98 7.38
N ASP A 360 14.89 19.73 6.54
CA ASP A 360 15.19 20.56 5.38
C ASP A 360 14.25 20.20 4.21
N GLU A 361 13.64 21.23 3.62
CA GLU A 361 12.64 21.04 2.58
C GLU A 361 13.24 20.44 1.29
N LYS A 362 14.47 20.82 0.93
CA LYS A 362 15.12 20.30 -0.29
C LYS A 362 15.49 18.83 -0.12
N GLU A 363 16.08 18.49 1.03
CA GLU A 363 16.37 17.10 1.38
C GLU A 363 15.09 16.25 1.41
N ARG A 364 14.00 16.79 1.96
CA ARG A 364 12.70 16.10 2.01
C ARG A 364 12.15 15.82 0.62
N GLN A 365 12.23 16.78 -0.30
CA GLN A 365 11.75 16.61 -1.67
C GLN A 365 12.54 15.55 -2.42
N MET A 366 13.87 15.61 -2.30
CA MET A 366 14.76 14.62 -2.89
C MET A 366 14.46 13.20 -2.38
N LEU A 367 14.34 13.03 -1.06
CA LEU A 367 13.96 11.75 -0.45
C LEU A 367 12.57 11.28 -0.90
N THR A 368 11.60 12.19 -0.97
CA THR A 368 10.24 11.89 -1.42
C THR A 368 10.25 11.39 -2.86
N HIS A 369 10.97 12.06 -3.75
CA HIS A 369 11.09 11.65 -5.15
C HIS A 369 11.73 10.27 -5.29
N HIS A 370 12.82 10.01 -4.55
CA HIS A 370 13.56 8.74 -4.62
C HIS A 370 12.80 7.57 -3.97
N MET A 371 12.11 7.81 -2.86
CA MET A 371 11.55 6.73 -2.02
C MET A 371 10.05 6.52 -2.28
N LEU A 372 9.25 7.58 -2.40
CA LEU A 372 7.79 7.44 -2.41
C LEU A 372 7.27 6.81 -3.71
N GLY A 373 7.77 7.27 -4.87
CA GLY A 373 7.37 6.75 -6.17
C GLY A 373 7.52 5.23 -6.30
N PRO A 374 8.72 4.68 -6.04
CA PRO A 374 8.93 3.23 -6.11
C PRO A 374 8.09 2.43 -5.10
N MET A 375 7.91 2.95 -3.88
CA MET A 375 7.10 2.26 -2.85
C MET A 375 5.64 2.11 -3.32
N LEU A 376 5.04 3.18 -3.84
CA LEU A 376 3.68 3.14 -4.37
C LEU A 376 3.55 2.19 -5.56
N VAL A 377 4.47 2.29 -6.53
CA VAL A 377 4.42 1.42 -7.73
C VAL A 377 4.63 -0.04 -7.35
N GLY A 378 5.55 -0.35 -6.43
CA GLY A 378 5.76 -1.70 -5.91
C GLY A 378 4.50 -2.28 -5.28
N GLY A 379 3.81 -1.50 -4.44
CA GLY A 379 2.56 -1.89 -3.79
C GLY A 379 1.42 -2.13 -4.79
N PHE A 380 1.27 -1.29 -5.81
CA PHE A 380 0.24 -1.50 -6.84
C PHE A 380 0.48 -2.75 -7.68
N VAL A 381 1.71 -2.95 -8.16
CA VAL A 381 2.06 -4.13 -8.97
C VAL A 381 1.79 -5.41 -8.20
N SER A 382 2.24 -5.48 -6.95
CA SER A 382 2.09 -6.66 -6.11
C SER A 382 0.63 -6.88 -5.68
N VAL A 383 0.14 -6.01 -4.80
CA VAL A 383 -1.12 -6.20 -4.07
C VAL A 383 -2.31 -6.14 -4.99
N THR A 384 -2.30 -5.30 -6.01
CA THR A 384 -3.49 -5.05 -6.84
C THR A 384 -3.55 -5.93 -8.09
N MET A 385 -2.42 -6.17 -8.74
CA MET A 385 -2.39 -6.85 -10.04
C MET A 385 -1.96 -8.31 -9.90
N VAL A 386 -0.73 -8.54 -9.45
CA VAL A 386 -0.13 -9.88 -9.46
C VAL A 386 -0.84 -10.80 -8.48
N SER A 387 -1.20 -10.31 -7.29
CA SER A 387 -1.85 -11.15 -6.27
C SER A 387 -3.21 -11.69 -6.69
N VAL A 388 -4.03 -10.89 -7.38
CA VAL A 388 -5.36 -11.27 -7.84
C VAL A 388 -5.26 -12.29 -8.96
N VAL A 389 -4.32 -12.08 -9.89
CA VAL A 389 -4.02 -13.04 -10.96
C VAL A 389 -3.53 -14.36 -10.38
N LEU A 390 -2.59 -14.32 -9.43
CA LEU A 390 -2.10 -15.51 -8.74
C LEU A 390 -3.23 -16.23 -8.00
N ALA A 391 -4.08 -15.52 -7.26
CA ALA A 391 -5.21 -16.13 -6.56
C ALA A 391 -6.19 -16.79 -7.54
N GLY A 392 -6.55 -16.10 -8.63
CA GLY A 392 -7.46 -16.64 -9.65
C GLY A 392 -6.92 -17.89 -10.35
N ILE A 393 -5.61 -18.01 -10.49
CA ILE A 393 -4.96 -19.21 -11.06
C ILE A 393 -4.85 -20.30 -9.99
N LEU A 394 -4.26 -20.00 -8.82
CA LEU A 394 -3.93 -20.99 -7.80
C LEU A 394 -5.16 -21.61 -7.12
N VAL A 395 -6.28 -20.87 -7.04
CA VAL A 395 -7.54 -21.40 -6.52
C VAL A 395 -8.05 -22.61 -7.31
N GLY A 396 -7.82 -22.63 -8.63
CA GLY A 396 -8.20 -23.75 -9.50
C GLY A 396 -7.37 -25.01 -9.29
N TYR A 397 -6.25 -24.92 -8.57
CA TYR A 397 -5.37 -26.05 -8.26
C TYR A 397 -5.58 -26.61 -6.85
N LEU A 398 -6.52 -26.08 -6.08
CA LEU A 398 -6.86 -26.63 -4.76
C LEU A 398 -7.45 -28.02 -4.92
N THR A 399 -6.90 -28.97 -4.18
CA THR A 399 -7.40 -30.34 -4.18
C THR A 399 -8.47 -30.47 -3.09
N PRO A 400 -9.73 -30.76 -3.43
CA PRO A 400 -10.80 -30.87 -2.45
C PRO A 400 -10.57 -32.06 -1.51
N VAL A 401 -11.08 -31.94 -0.28
CA VAL A 401 -11.18 -33.09 0.61
C VAL A 401 -12.16 -34.07 -0.05
N ILE A 402 -11.66 -35.21 -0.49
CA ILE A 402 -12.52 -36.29 -1.00
C ILE A 402 -13.36 -36.74 0.19
N GLY A 403 -14.67 -36.53 0.11
CA GLY A 403 -15.65 -37.05 1.06
C GLY A 403 -15.78 -38.56 0.96
#